data_AF-A0A679K5W3-F1
#
_entry.id   AF-A0A679K5W3-F1
#
_cell.length_a   1.000
_cell.length_b   1.000
_cell.length_c   1.000
_cell.angle_alpha   90.00
_cell.angle_beta   90.00
_cell.angle_gamma   90.00
#
_symmetry.space_group_name_H-M   'P 1'
#
loop_
_entity.id
_entity.type
_entity.pdbx_description
1 polymer ?
#
loop_
_entity_poly.entity_id
_entity_poly.type
_entity_poly.pdbx_seq_one_letter_code
_entity_poly.pdbx_strand_id
1 'polypeptide(L)'
;MTDTAFTPGPWKWDAGDVGQDYAVPYCDVYADDRDAVIASVSNPDDAPLIAAAPDLYEALKALDDRGHTMATWELAKRALAKARGEVSQ
;
A
#
# COMPACT_ATOMS: atom_id res chain seq x y z
N MET A 1 -21.50 12.02 -8.69
CA MET A 1 -20.08 12.40 -8.57
C MET A 1 -19.31 11.09 -8.49
N THR A 2 -18.38 10.84 -9.39
CA THR A 2 -17.46 9.71 -9.26
C THR A 2 -16.61 9.97 -8.03
N ASP A 3 -16.80 9.17 -6.98
CA ASP A 3 -16.01 9.26 -5.75
C ASP A 3 -14.53 9.16 -6.16
N THR A 4 -13.81 10.27 -6.04
CA THR A 4 -12.39 10.30 -6.45
C THR A 4 -11.62 9.67 -5.32
N ALA A 5 -11.20 8.42 -5.48
CA ALA A 5 -10.33 7.77 -4.52
C ALA A 5 -9.00 8.55 -4.48
N PHE A 6 -8.63 9.06 -3.31
CA PHE A 6 -7.36 9.80 -3.12
C PHE A 6 -6.15 8.91 -3.39
N THR A 7 -6.33 7.60 -3.30
CA THR A 7 -5.34 6.55 -3.54
C THR A 7 -6.03 5.46 -4.37
N PRO A 8 -6.10 5.60 -5.71
CA PRO A 8 -6.71 4.60 -6.57
C PRO A 8 -5.82 3.35 -6.58
N GLY A 9 -6.13 2.42 -5.70
CA GLY A 9 -5.49 1.12 -5.57
C GLY A 9 -6.19 0.04 -6.40
N PRO A 10 -5.85 -1.24 -6.16
CA PRO A 10 -4.86 -1.71 -5.17
C PRO A 10 -3.42 -1.46 -5.64
N TRP A 11 -2.52 -1.26 -4.67
CA TRP A 11 -1.08 -1.16 -4.90
C TRP A 11 -0.35 -2.36 -4.30
N LYS A 12 0.76 -2.72 -4.94
CA LYS A 12 1.68 -3.78 -4.56
C LYS A 12 3.10 -3.22 -4.52
N TRP A 13 3.99 -3.93 -3.84
CA TRP A 13 5.39 -3.59 -3.81
C TRP A 13 6.23 -4.80 -4.22
N ASP A 14 7.36 -4.54 -4.86
CA ASP A 14 8.33 -5.58 -5.22
C ASP A 14 9.73 -5.09 -4.89
N ALA A 15 10.48 -5.90 -4.14
CA ALA A 15 11.89 -5.64 -3.93
C ALA A 15 12.56 -5.85 -5.30
N GLY A 16 12.97 -4.76 -5.94
CA GLY A 16 13.54 -4.81 -7.28
C GLY A 16 14.68 -5.83 -7.33
N ASP A 17 14.89 -6.42 -8.51
CA ASP A 17 16.02 -7.34 -8.68
C ASP A 17 17.31 -6.56 -8.39
N VAL A 18 18.17 -7.11 -7.54
CA VAL A 18 19.47 -6.52 -7.18
C VAL A 18 20.44 -6.75 -8.36
N GLY A 19 20.03 -6.32 -9.55
CA GLY A 19 20.85 -6.32 -10.75
C GLY A 19 22.06 -5.42 -10.53
N GLN A 20 23.20 -5.80 -11.10
CA GLN A 20 24.52 -5.20 -10.90
C GLN A 20 24.62 -3.68 -11.16
N ASP A 21 23.56 -3.04 -11.66
CA ASP A 21 23.51 -1.61 -11.99
C ASP A 21 23.00 -0.71 -10.85
N TYR A 22 22.38 -1.25 -9.80
CA TYR A 22 21.89 -0.45 -8.67
C TYR A 22 22.83 -0.54 -7.48
N ALA A 23 23.48 0.58 -7.16
CA ALA A 23 24.41 0.70 -6.03
C ALA A 23 23.71 0.66 -4.65
N VAL A 24 22.38 0.70 -4.60
CA VAL A 24 21.56 0.70 -3.38
C VAL A 24 20.34 -0.21 -3.54
N PRO A 25 19.93 -0.95 -2.49
CA PRO A 25 18.65 -1.66 -2.49
C PRO A 25 17.51 -0.68 -2.72
N TYR A 26 16.59 -1.04 -3.61
CA TYR A 26 15.39 -0.25 -3.87
C TYR A 26 14.16 -1.16 -3.96
N CYS A 27 12.99 -0.55 -3.85
CA CYS A 27 11.72 -1.23 -3.99
C CYS A 27 10.78 -0.40 -4.84
N ASP A 28 10.00 -1.05 -5.70
CA ASP A 28 9.01 -0.38 -6.54
C ASP A 28 7.62 -0.59 -5.97
N VAL A 29 6.76 0.41 -6.13
CA VAL A 29 5.33 0.32 -5.80
C VAL A 29 4.55 0.50 -7.10
N TYR A 30 3.67 -0.42 -7.40
CA TYR A 30 2.92 -0.46 -8.66
C TYR A 30 1.43 -0.74 -8.42
N ALA A 31 0.61 -0.26 -9.34
CA ALA A 31 -0.81 -0.60 -9.40
C ALA A 31 -1.01 -2.01 -9.97
N ASP A 32 -2.22 -2.54 -9.90
CA ASP A 32 -2.53 -3.92 -10.32
C ASP A 32 -2.23 -4.21 -11.80
N ASP A 33 -2.28 -3.20 -12.67
CA ASP A 33 -1.92 -3.26 -14.09
C ASP A 33 -0.42 -3.16 -14.36
N ARG A 34 0.40 -3.09 -13.30
CA ARG A 34 1.85 -2.88 -13.29
C ARG A 34 2.29 -1.47 -13.69
N ASP A 35 1.39 -0.50 -13.72
CA ASP A 35 1.79 0.89 -13.83
C ASP A 35 2.51 1.33 -12.55
N ALA A 36 3.68 1.97 -12.72
CA ALA A 36 4.49 2.41 -11.60
C ALA A 36 3.77 3.56 -10.86
N VAL A 37 3.49 3.36 -9.57
CA VAL A 37 3.02 4.41 -8.65
C VAL A 37 4.24 5.15 -8.09
N ILE A 38 5.26 4.39 -7.67
CA ILE A 38 6.59 4.89 -7.30
C ILE A 38 7.62 3.96 -7.92
N ALA A 39 8.48 4.51 -8.78
CA ALA A 39 9.49 3.76 -9.53
C ALA A 39 10.81 3.51 -8.77
N SER A 40 10.93 3.99 -7.53
CA SER A 40 12.02 3.63 -6.61
C SER A 40 11.78 4.22 -5.22
N VAL A 41 11.66 3.36 -4.22
CA VAL A 41 11.69 3.70 -2.79
C VAL A 41 13.11 3.45 -2.29
N SER A 42 13.79 4.51 -1.84
CA SER A 42 15.19 4.45 -1.40
C SER A 42 15.40 3.68 -0.09
N ASN A 43 14.32 3.51 0.69
CA ASN A 43 14.30 2.67 1.88
C ASN A 43 13.24 1.57 1.69
N PRO A 44 13.63 0.33 1.38
CA PRO A 44 12.70 -0.78 1.13
C PRO A 44 11.69 -1.00 2.26
N ASP A 45 12.05 -0.66 3.50
CA ASP A 45 11.18 -0.82 4.67
C ASP A 45 9.93 0.11 4.62
N ASP A 46 9.95 1.17 3.81
CA ASP A 46 8.83 2.09 3.65
C ASP A 46 7.80 1.59 2.60
N ALA A 47 8.21 0.67 1.72
CA ALA A 47 7.37 0.23 0.61
C ALA A 47 6.08 -0.47 1.03
N PRO A 48 6.05 -1.34 2.07
CA PRO A 48 4.80 -1.94 2.55
C PRO A 48 3.79 -0.88 3.03
N LEU A 49 4.27 0.16 3.74
CA LEU A 49 3.43 1.25 4.21
C LEU A 49 2.83 2.04 3.03
N ILE A 50 3.65 2.34 2.03
CA ILE A 50 3.21 3.06 0.83
C ILE A 50 2.17 2.23 0.07
N ALA A 51 2.44 0.94 -0.17
CA ALA A 51 1.51 0.04 -0.87
C ALA A 51 0.19 -0.17 -0.12
N ALA A 52 0.18 0.01 1.21
CA ALA A 52 -1.01 -0.07 2.03
C ALA A 52 -1.85 1.22 2.05
N ALA A 53 -1.41 2.32 1.41
CA ALA A 53 -2.12 3.60 1.46
C ALA A 53 -3.60 3.51 0.98
N PRO A 54 -3.95 2.78 -0.09
CA PRO A 54 -5.35 2.56 -0.46
C PRO A 54 -6.18 1.88 0.64
N ASP A 55 -5.65 0.79 1.20
CA ASP A 55 -6.33 0.02 2.26
C ASP A 55 -6.50 0.84 3.55
N LEU A 56 -5.48 1.65 3.91
CA LEU A 56 -5.52 2.55 5.05
C LEU A 56 -6.55 3.67 4.87
N TYR A 57 -6.60 4.26 3.67
CA TYR A 57 -7.60 5.28 3.35
C TYR A 57 -9.03 4.72 3.43
N GLU A 58 -9.27 3.54 2.86
CA GLU A 58 -10.58 2.89 2.95
C GLU A 58 -10.96 2.56 4.41
N ALA A 59 -10.03 2.05 5.21
CA ALA A 59 -10.28 1.76 6.62
C ALA A 59 -10.65 3.03 7.41
N LEU A 60 -9.93 4.14 7.18
CA LEU A 60 -10.22 5.43 7.82
C LEU A 60 -11.55 6.03 7.36
N LYS A 61 -11.83 5.99 6.06
CA LYS A 61 -13.12 6.45 5.51
C LYS A 61 -14.27 5.63 6.08
N ALA A 62 -14.13 4.31 6.15
CA ALA A 62 -15.16 3.44 6.72
C ALA A 62 -15.37 3.71 8.22
N LEU A 63 -14.31 4.03 8.97
CA LEU A 63 -14.38 4.43 10.37
C LEU A 63 -15.08 5.79 10.54
N ASP A 64 -14.82 6.76 9.66
CA ASP A 64 -15.48 8.07 9.65
C ASP A 64 -16.98 7.95 9.32
N ASP A 65 -17.31 7.18 8.28
CA ASP A 65 -18.69 7.03 7.78
C ASP A 65 -19.57 6.19 8.73
N ARG A 66 -19.02 5.17 9.39
CA ARG A 66 -19.79 4.13 10.11
C ARG A 66 -19.44 4.00 11.58
N GLY A 67 -18.39 4.67 12.05
CA GLY A 67 -17.87 4.54 13.40
C GLY A 67 -17.19 3.20 13.67
N HIS A 68 -16.90 2.95 14.96
CA HIS A 68 -16.22 1.75 15.40
C HIS A 68 -17.16 0.53 15.40
N THR A 69 -16.97 -0.37 14.44
CA THR A 69 -17.71 -1.62 14.27
C THR A 69 -16.71 -2.77 14.09
N MET A 70 -17.18 -4.00 14.21
CA MET A 70 -16.32 -5.16 13.91
C MET A 70 -15.79 -5.13 12.46
N ALA A 71 -16.61 -4.64 11.52
CA ALA A 71 -16.21 -4.55 10.12
C ALA A 71 -15.11 -3.49 9.89
N THR A 72 -15.25 -2.30 10.48
CA THR A 72 -14.24 -1.23 10.37
C THR A 72 -12.95 -1.58 11.09
N TRP A 73 -13.05 -2.33 12.20
CA TRP A 73 -11.91 -2.87 12.92
C TRP A 73 -11.12 -3.91 12.10
N GLU A 74 -11.80 -4.85 11.46
CA GLU A 74 -11.13 -5.86 10.62
C GLU A 74 -10.51 -5.26 9.35
N LEU A 75 -11.13 -4.23 8.77
CA LEU A 75 -10.51 -3.45 7.68
C LEU A 75 -9.21 -2.78 8.15
N ALA A 76 -9.24 -2.09 9.28
CA ALA A 76 -8.06 -1.43 9.85
C ALA A 76 -6.93 -2.43 10.16
N LYS A 77 -7.25 -3.59 10.73
CA LYS A 77 -6.25 -4.65 10.98
C LYS A 77 -5.58 -5.14 9.70
N ARG A 78 -6.35 -5.39 8.63
CA ARG A 78 -5.80 -5.86 7.36
C ARG A 78 -4.90 -4.81 6.73
N ALA A 79 -5.33 -3.54 6.72
CA ALA A 79 -4.54 -2.43 6.22
C ALA A 79 -3.22 -2.27 7.01
N LEU A 80 -3.28 -2.40 8.34
CA LEU A 80 -2.10 -2.35 9.20
C LEU A 80 -1.16 -3.54 9.00
N ALA A 81 -1.69 -4.75 8.81
CA ALA A 81 -0.87 -5.93 8.51
C ALA A 81 -0.10 -5.76 7.21
N LYS A 82 -0.76 -5.21 6.16
CA LYS A 82 -0.11 -4.85 4.90
C LYS A 82 0.95 -3.77 5.09
N ALA A 83 0.63 -2.71 5.85
CA ALA A 83 1.56 -1.62 6.13
C ALA A 83 2.81 -2.07 6.89
N ARG A 84 2.71 -3.14 7.68
CA ARG A 84 3.83 -3.76 8.41
C ARG A 84 4.60 -4.80 7.59
N GLY A 85 4.16 -5.11 6.37
CA GLY A 85 4.73 -6.16 5.54
C GLY A 85 4.43 -7.59 6.01
N GLU A 86 3.43 -7.78 6.89
CA GLU A 86 3.04 -9.10 7.42
C GLU A 86 2.27 -9.94 6.39
N VAL A 87 1.73 -9.29 5.36
CA VAL A 87 1.07 -9.92 4.21
C VAL A 87 1.70 -9.40 2.93
N SER A 88 2.53 -10.24 2.31
CA SER A 88 3.07 -10.05 0.97
C SER A 88 1.98 -10.42 -0.06
N GLN A 89 1.73 -9.56 -1.05
CA GLN A 89 1.01 -9.89 -2.29
C GLN A 89 1.76 -9.34 -3.48
#